data_AF-A0ABD0QPX3-F1
#
_entry.id   AF-A0ABD0QPX3-F1
#
_cell.length_a   1.000
_cell.length_b   1.000
_cell.length_c   1.000
_cell.angle_alpha   90.00
_cell.angle_beta   90.00
_cell.angle_gamma   90.00
#
_symmetry.space_group_name_H-M   'P 1'
#
loop_
_entity.id
_entity.type
_entity.pdbx_description
1 polymer ?
#
loop_
_entity_poly.entity_id
_entity_poly.type
_entity_poly.pdbx_seq_one_letter_code
_entity_poly.pdbx_strand_id
1 'polypeptide(L)'
;MSGSTLSLGEDSEKQNESRTKALVLSPERTSENTAVPEDMKDTSPSMPLELHKICIQKDVDSRDFGFSVSDGLLEKGVYVNMIRPDGPADQAGLRPYDRILQ
;
A
#
# COMPACT_ATOMS: atom_id res chain seq x y z
N MET A 1 45.17 39.43 25.55
CA MET A 1 44.52 38.93 24.32
C MET A 1 44.01 37.54 24.59
N SER A 2 42.73 37.33 24.31
CA SER A 2 41.99 36.08 24.51
C SER A 2 42.44 35.00 23.51
N GLY A 3 42.41 33.72 23.91
CA GLY A 3 42.68 32.58 23.04
C GLY A 3 41.94 31.35 23.54
N SER A 4 40.71 31.18 23.09
CA SER A 4 39.77 30.14 23.54
C SER A 4 39.88 28.84 22.74
N THR A 5 39.91 27.74 23.52
CA THR A 5 39.22 26.44 23.40
C THR A 5 39.26 25.56 22.14
N LEU A 6 39.49 24.29 22.45
CA LEU A 6 39.49 23.06 21.66
C LEU A 6 38.09 22.62 21.16
N SER A 7 38.14 21.68 20.21
CA SER A 7 37.12 20.67 19.86
C SER A 7 36.21 20.98 18.67
N LEU A 8 36.38 20.21 17.60
CA LEU A 8 35.35 19.92 16.61
C LEU A 8 35.36 18.41 16.38
N GLY A 9 34.35 17.75 16.94
CA GLY A 9 34.03 16.35 16.68
C GLY A 9 33.26 16.19 15.37
N GLU A 10 33.35 14.98 14.82
CA GLU A 10 32.51 14.44 13.76
C GLU A 10 31.07 14.31 14.23
N ASP A 11 30.09 14.68 13.39
CA ASP A 11 28.78 14.03 13.39
C ASP A 11 28.12 14.15 12.01
N SER A 12 27.73 12.99 11.48
CA SER A 12 26.79 12.82 10.38
C SER A 12 25.38 13.08 10.89
N GLU A 13 24.51 13.77 10.15
CA GLU A 13 23.07 13.52 10.27
C GLU A 13 22.23 14.08 9.11
N LYS A 14 21.32 13.22 8.64
CA LYS A 14 20.31 13.43 7.61
C LYS A 14 19.15 14.25 8.20
N GLN A 15 18.59 15.18 7.44
CA GLN A 15 17.29 15.79 7.76
C GLN A 15 16.37 15.73 6.54
N ASN A 16 15.39 14.81 6.61
CA ASN A 16 14.20 14.82 5.79
C ASN A 16 13.08 15.52 6.57
N GLU A 17 12.51 16.56 5.98
CA GLU A 17 11.60 17.48 6.64
C GLU A 17 10.22 16.83 6.84
N SER A 18 9.87 16.58 8.10
CA SER A 18 8.51 16.25 8.52
C SER A 18 7.76 17.54 8.83
N ARG A 19 6.69 17.86 8.08
CA ARG A 19 5.75 18.91 8.49
C ARG A 19 4.33 18.39 8.55
N THR A 20 3.98 17.92 9.74
CA THR A 20 2.63 17.75 10.25
C THR A 20 1.88 19.08 10.28
N LYS A 21 0.62 19.12 9.80
CA LYS A 21 -0.43 19.95 10.39
C LYS A 21 -1.78 19.22 10.30
N ALA A 22 -2.24 18.74 11.45
CA ALA A 22 -3.61 18.33 11.70
C ALA A 22 -4.48 19.57 11.96
N LEU A 23 -5.70 19.61 11.43
CA LEU A 23 -6.83 20.37 11.96
C LEU A 23 -8.11 19.54 11.79
N VAL A 24 -8.94 19.64 12.82
CA VAL A 24 -10.02 18.75 13.26
C VAL A 24 -11.37 19.25 12.75
N LEU A 25 -12.37 18.35 12.62
CA LEU A 25 -13.77 18.48 13.13
C LEU A 25 -14.82 17.76 12.24
N SER A 26 -15.13 16.52 12.65
CA SER A 26 -16.47 15.93 12.93
C SER A 26 -17.57 15.76 11.85
N PRO A 27 -18.50 14.79 12.07
CA PRO A 27 -19.22 14.03 11.03
C PRO A 27 -20.72 14.34 10.99
N GLU A 28 -21.40 14.27 9.83
CA GLU A 28 -22.84 13.96 9.74
C GLU A 28 -23.20 13.31 8.38
N ARG A 29 -24.09 12.32 8.43
CA ARG A 29 -24.67 11.61 7.27
C ARG A 29 -25.91 12.36 6.77
N THR A 30 -26.21 12.25 5.47
CA THR A 30 -27.55 12.09 4.82
C THR A 30 -27.32 12.10 3.30
N SER A 31 -27.41 10.97 2.61
CA SER A 31 -28.59 10.42 1.91
C SER A 31 -29.10 11.31 0.77
N GLU A 32 -28.82 10.86 -0.46
CA GLU A 32 -29.73 10.75 -1.62
C GLU A 32 -28.94 10.99 -2.90
N ASN A 33 -28.84 9.95 -3.74
CA ASN A 33 -28.73 10.11 -5.19
C ASN A 33 -29.27 8.82 -5.82
N THR A 34 -30.55 8.93 -6.20
CA THR A 34 -31.27 8.33 -7.32
C THR A 34 -30.61 7.15 -8.03
N ALA A 35 -31.35 6.05 -8.01
CA ALA A 35 -31.11 4.81 -8.73
C ALA A 35 -30.82 5.03 -10.22
N VAL A 36 -29.74 4.40 -10.69
CA VAL A 36 -29.57 3.98 -12.09
C VAL A 36 -29.53 2.45 -12.10
N PRO A 37 -30.55 1.76 -12.61
CA PRO A 37 -30.43 0.35 -12.95
C PRO A 37 -29.94 0.29 -14.39
N GLU A 38 -28.61 0.27 -14.59
CA GLU A 38 -28.06 -0.07 -15.89
C GLU A 38 -27.37 -1.43 -15.80
N ASP A 39 -28.18 -2.43 -16.17
CA ASP A 39 -27.78 -3.79 -16.53
C ASP A 39 -26.91 -3.71 -17.79
N MET A 40 -25.66 -3.28 -17.62
CA MET A 40 -24.66 -3.27 -18.68
C MET A 40 -23.81 -4.51 -18.53
N LYS A 41 -24.22 -5.53 -19.28
CA LYS A 41 -23.47 -6.75 -19.53
C LYS A 41 -22.19 -6.38 -20.28
N ASP A 42 -21.16 -6.02 -19.52
CA ASP A 42 -19.79 -5.81 -20.01
C ASP A 42 -19.17 -7.16 -20.39
N THR A 43 -19.65 -7.75 -21.49
CA THR A 43 -18.89 -8.75 -22.25
C THR A 43 -17.86 -8.02 -23.10
N SER A 44 -16.92 -7.34 -22.43
CA SER A 44 -15.61 -7.13 -23.03
C SER A 44 -14.98 -8.51 -23.25
N PRO A 45 -14.17 -8.71 -24.30
CA PRO A 45 -13.37 -9.92 -24.41
C PRO A 45 -12.47 -9.94 -23.17
N SER A 46 -12.86 -10.74 -22.17
CA SER A 46 -12.04 -11.06 -21.01
C SER A 46 -10.72 -11.55 -21.55
N MET A 47 -9.70 -10.69 -21.51
CA MET A 47 -8.33 -11.09 -21.80
C MET A 47 -8.06 -12.26 -20.87
N PRO A 48 -7.72 -13.45 -21.40
CA PRO A 48 -7.52 -14.62 -20.56
C PRO A 48 -6.46 -14.28 -19.50
N LEU A 49 -6.92 -14.08 -18.26
CA LEU A 49 -6.05 -13.75 -17.14
C LEU A 49 -5.23 -14.99 -16.82
N GLU A 50 -3.92 -14.88 -16.91
CA GLU A 50 -3.02 -15.97 -16.54
C GLU A 50 -3.05 -16.16 -15.02
N LEU A 51 -3.67 -17.25 -14.58
CA LEU A 51 -3.81 -17.57 -13.17
C LEU A 51 -2.48 -18.05 -12.60
N HIS A 52 -1.84 -17.19 -11.80
CA HIS A 52 -0.63 -17.55 -11.07
C HIS A 52 -0.99 -18.02 -9.67
N LYS A 53 -0.77 -19.31 -9.40
CA LYS A 53 -0.89 -19.88 -8.04
C LYS A 53 0.45 -19.78 -7.33
N ILE A 54 0.49 -19.02 -6.25
CA ILE A 54 1.66 -18.89 -5.38
C ILE A 54 1.33 -19.37 -3.97
N CYS A 55 2.32 -19.89 -3.25
CA CYS A 55 2.22 -20.22 -1.84
C CYS A 55 3.17 -19.31 -1.06
N ILE A 56 2.61 -18.55 -0.11
CA ILE A 56 3.38 -17.65 0.75
C ILE A 56 3.40 -18.24 2.16
N GLN A 57 4.59 -18.48 2.70
CA GLN A 57 4.74 -18.90 4.08
C GLN A 57 4.70 -17.68 5.00
N LYS A 58 3.90 -17.75 6.06
CA LYS A 58 3.83 -16.70 7.07
C LYS A 58 5.18 -16.60 7.79
N ASP A 59 5.71 -15.39 7.86
CA ASP A 59 6.93 -15.14 8.62
C ASP A 59 6.67 -15.27 10.12
N VAL A 60 7.63 -15.86 10.82
CA VAL A 60 7.56 -16.15 12.27
C VAL A 60 7.77 -14.86 13.06
N ASP A 61 8.66 -13.98 12.57
CA ASP A 61 9.07 -12.76 13.25
C ASP A 61 8.06 -11.63 13.05
N SER A 62 7.77 -11.26 11.80
CA SER A 62 6.79 -10.21 11.49
C SER A 62 5.34 -10.65 11.74
N ARG A 63 5.10 -11.96 11.84
CA ARG A 63 3.78 -12.59 11.93
C ARG A 63 2.83 -12.21 10.79
N ASP A 64 3.37 -11.92 9.61
CA ASP A 64 2.60 -11.54 8.42
C ASP A 64 3.12 -12.24 7.15
N PHE A 65 2.49 -11.92 6.02
CA PHE A 65 2.90 -12.40 4.69
C PHE A 65 3.63 -11.33 3.88
N GLY A 66 3.90 -10.16 4.45
CA GLY A 66 4.68 -9.11 3.78
C GLY A 66 4.03 -8.42 2.59
N PHE A 67 2.70 -8.41 2.48
CA PHE A 67 1.99 -7.62 1.47
C PHE A 67 0.74 -6.96 2.06
N SER A 68 0.24 -5.93 1.38
CA SER A 68 -1.03 -5.27 1.70
C SER A 68 -1.97 -5.31 0.50
N VAL A 69 -3.27 -5.24 0.77
CA VAL A 69 -4.32 -5.28 -0.23
C VAL A 69 -5.21 -4.05 -0.18
N SER A 70 -5.79 -3.69 -1.31
CA SER A 70 -6.74 -2.59 -1.45
C SER A 70 -7.82 -2.94 -2.47
N ASP A 71 -9.01 -2.37 -2.30
CA ASP A 71 -10.09 -2.48 -3.29
C ASP A 71 -9.74 -1.71 -4.56
N GLY A 72 -10.06 -2.30 -5.71
CA GLY A 72 -9.90 -1.64 -7.00
C GLY A 72 -10.90 -0.51 -7.20
N LEU A 73 -10.41 0.67 -7.58
CA LEU A 73 -11.26 1.85 -7.85
C LEU A 73 -12.05 1.72 -9.16
N LEU A 74 -11.37 1.27 -10.22
CA LEU A 74 -11.93 1.18 -11.58
C LEU A 74 -12.61 -0.17 -11.81
N GLU A 75 -11.87 -1.25 -11.53
CA GLU A 75 -12.36 -2.62 -11.65
C GLU A 75 -12.64 -3.20 -10.26
N LYS A 76 -13.79 -3.89 -10.12
CA LYS A 76 -14.13 -4.58 -8.88
C LYS A 76 -13.17 -5.75 -8.64
N GLY A 77 -12.46 -5.69 -7.52
CA GLY A 77 -11.54 -6.75 -7.11
C GLY A 77 -10.67 -6.32 -5.94
N VAL A 78 -9.94 -7.30 -5.39
CA VAL A 78 -8.92 -7.08 -4.37
C VAL A 78 -7.57 -7.14 -5.05
N TYR A 79 -6.76 -6.11 -4.86
CA TYR A 79 -5.46 -5.96 -5.52
C TYR A 79 -4.36 -5.80 -4.50
N VAL A 80 -3.15 -6.26 -4.84
CA VAL A 80 -1.96 -6.03 -4.04
C VAL A 80 -1.53 -4.57 -4.18
N ASN A 81 -1.40 -3.88 -3.06
CA ASN A 81 -1.00 -2.47 -3.03
C ASN A 81 0.52 -2.31 -2.86
N MET A 82 1.06 -2.87 -1.78
CA MET A 82 2.50 -2.83 -1.49
C MET A 82 3.00 -4.20 -1.06
N ILE A 83 4.25 -4.49 -1.41
CA ILE A 83 5.00 -5.67 -0.99
C ILE A 83 6.22 -5.21 -0.22
N ARG A 84 6.47 -5.82 0.93
CA ARG A 84 7.65 -5.57 1.76
C ARG A 84 8.89 -6.14 1.05
N PRO A 85 9.94 -5.34 0.82
CA PRO A 85 11.18 -5.84 0.25
C PRO A 85 11.79 -6.92 1.15
N ASP A 86 12.34 -7.96 0.54
CA ASP A 86 12.91 -9.13 1.23
C ASP A 86 11.90 -9.90 2.11
N GLY A 87 10.60 -9.59 1.99
CA GLY A 87 9.52 -10.24 2.70
C GLY A 87 9.07 -11.56 2.05
N PRO A 88 8.25 -12.35 2.73
CA PRO A 88 7.82 -13.66 2.22
C PRO A 88 6.98 -13.56 0.93
N ALA A 89 6.18 -12.50 0.75
CA ALA A 89 5.48 -12.26 -0.52
C ALA A 89 6.42 -11.92 -1.68
N ASP A 90 7.48 -11.15 -1.43
CA ASP A 90 8.49 -10.80 -2.45
C ASP A 90 9.26 -12.04 -2.90
N GLN A 91 9.66 -12.89 -1.94
CA GLN A 91 10.32 -14.17 -2.20
C GLN A 91 9.43 -15.17 -2.96
N ALA A 92 8.11 -15.12 -2.72
CA ALA A 92 7.14 -15.93 -3.45
C ALA A 92 6.85 -15.41 -4.88
N GLY A 93 7.41 -14.24 -5.25
CA GLY A 93 7.26 -13.64 -6.57
C GLY A 93 5.94 -12.88 -6.77
N LEU A 94 5.23 -12.54 -5.70
CA LEU A 94 4.06 -11.67 -5.78
C LEU A 94 4.49 -10.28 -6.25
N ARG A 95 3.65 -9.58 -7.02
CA ARG A 95 3.92 -8.22 -7.50
C ARG A 95 2.83 -7.23 -7.10
N PRO A 96 3.17 -5.94 -6.93
CA PRO A 96 2.16 -4.90 -6.83
C PRO A 96 1.23 -4.92 -8.05
N TYR A 97 -0.04 -4.56 -7.85
CA TYR A 97 -1.11 -4.58 -8.85
C TYR A 97 -1.61 -5.97 -9.27
N ASP A 98 -1.07 -7.05 -8.70
CA ASP A 98 -1.65 -8.38 -8.88
C ASP A 98 -3.09 -8.42 -8.35
N ARG A 99 -3.99 -9.00 -9.14
CA ARG A 99 -5.39 -9.23 -8.75
C ARG A 99 -5.53 -10.55 -8.02
N ILE A 100 -6.03 -10.49 -6.79
CA ILE A 100 -6.27 -11.69 -5.98
C ILE A 100 -7.60 -12.31 -6.42
N LEU A 101 -7.56 -13.62 -6.67
CA LEU A 101 -8.71 -14.43 -7.06
C LEU A 101 -8.96 -15.45 -5.93
N GLN A 102 -10.19 -15.47 -5.39
CA GLN A 102 -10.60 -16.30 -4.25
C GLN A 102 -11.22 -17.62 -4.68
#